data_AF-A0A4Y2E419-F1
#
_entry.id   AF-A0A4Y2E419-F1
#
_cell.length_a   1.000
_cell.length_b   1.000
_cell.length_c   1.000
_cell.angle_alpha   90.00
_cell.angle_beta   90.00
_cell.angle_gamma   90.00
#
_symmetry.space_group_name_H-M   'P 1'
#
loop_
_entity.id
_entity.type
_entity.pdbx_description
1 polymer ?
#
loop_
_entity_poly.entity_id
_entity_poly.type
_entity_poly.pdbx_seq_one_letter_code
_entity_poly.pdbx_strand_id
1 'polypeptide(L)'
;MKRKKLLDGTSAVGLEKPISANESMYVVTVQGDSPYVKLLLKFSDITKPSQPKPAVHVKHNTEHHIETRSNPVFSKARRLDLEKLHAAKREFQYMVSQGWRRPSKSPSHGSQKR
;
A
#
# COMPACT_ATOMS: atom_id res chain seq x y z
N MET A 1 28.97 1.21 -19.09
CA MET A 1 27.64 1.24 -18.44
C MET A 1 27.61 2.35 -17.40
N LYS A 2 26.60 3.22 -17.47
CA LYS A 2 26.49 4.45 -16.67
C LYS A 2 26.17 4.12 -15.21
N ARG A 3 26.79 4.85 -14.27
CA ARG A 3 26.68 4.67 -12.81
C ARG A 3 25.20 4.71 -12.39
N LYS A 4 24.66 3.61 -11.84
CA LYS A 4 23.27 3.52 -11.33
C LYS A 4 23.15 4.14 -9.93
N LYS A 5 23.60 5.38 -9.75
CA LYS A 5 23.51 6.08 -8.46
C LYS A 5 22.80 7.41 -8.61
N LEU A 6 21.86 7.66 -7.72
CA LEU A 6 21.22 8.96 -7.58
C LEU A 6 22.16 9.84 -6.77
N LEU A 7 22.53 11.00 -7.34
CA LEU A 7 23.36 12.01 -6.68
C LEU A 7 22.46 13.21 -6.38
N ASP A 8 22.56 13.74 -5.18
CA ASP A 8 21.97 15.04 -4.86
C ASP A 8 22.81 16.15 -5.52
N GLY A 9 22.15 17.03 -6.28
CA GLY A 9 22.80 18.13 -6.99
C GLY A 9 23.36 19.22 -6.07
N THR A 10 22.91 19.26 -4.80
CA THR A 10 23.34 20.28 -3.83
C THR A 10 24.48 19.78 -2.94
N SER A 11 24.43 18.52 -2.50
CA SER A 11 25.46 17.95 -1.60
C SER A 11 26.47 17.03 -2.28
N ALA A 12 26.27 16.65 -3.55
CA ALA A 12 27.05 15.65 -4.30
C ALA A 12 27.11 14.25 -3.62
N VAL A 13 26.32 14.03 -2.56
CA VAL A 13 26.20 12.74 -1.87
C VAL A 13 25.16 11.88 -2.61
N GLY A 14 25.36 10.56 -2.62
CA GLY A 14 24.50 9.66 -3.37
C GLY A 14 24.13 8.38 -2.64
N LEU A 15 23.00 7.80 -3.05
CA LEU A 15 22.55 6.50 -2.57
C LEU A 15 23.16 5.38 -3.44
N GLU A 16 23.81 4.40 -2.80
CA GLU A 16 24.44 3.29 -3.52
C GLU A 16 23.47 2.16 -3.90
N LYS A 17 22.26 2.16 -3.33
CA LYS A 17 21.29 1.09 -3.58
C LYS A 17 20.61 1.27 -4.95
N PRO A 18 20.67 0.27 -5.84
CA PRO A 18 19.97 0.31 -7.11
C PRO A 18 18.46 0.26 -6.85
N ILE A 19 17.73 1.24 -7.37
CA ILE A 19 16.27 1.26 -7.36
C ILE A 19 15.79 0.04 -8.16
N SER A 20 15.29 -0.99 -7.47
CA SER A 20 14.65 -2.13 -8.10
C SER A 20 13.20 -1.78 -8.39
N ALA A 21 12.71 -2.10 -9.60
CA ALA A 21 11.33 -1.81 -10.01
C ALA A 21 10.26 -2.53 -9.16
N ASN A 22 10.68 -3.45 -8.28
CA ASN A 22 9.82 -4.27 -7.43
C ASN A 22 9.99 -3.99 -5.92
N GLU A 23 10.74 -2.93 -5.55
CA GLU A 23 10.87 -2.49 -4.16
C GLU A 23 9.74 -1.53 -3.79
N SER A 24 9.26 -1.64 -2.54
CA SER A 24 8.31 -0.70 -1.99
C SER A 24 8.93 0.70 -1.93
N MET A 25 8.20 1.75 -2.31
CA MET A 25 8.67 3.13 -2.24
C MET A 25 9.07 3.46 -0.80
N TYR A 26 10.36 3.72 -0.55
CA TYR A 26 10.86 4.06 0.78
C TYR A 26 11.49 5.45 0.77
N VAL A 27 11.37 6.14 1.90
CA VAL A 27 12.06 7.42 2.12
C VAL A 27 13.41 7.15 2.76
N VAL A 28 14.48 7.69 2.19
CA VAL A 28 15.85 7.54 2.71
C VAL A 28 16.56 8.88 2.77
N THR A 29 17.39 9.06 3.80
CA THR A 29 18.18 10.27 4.00
C THR A 29 19.57 10.11 3.37
N VAL A 30 20.00 11.11 2.62
CA VAL A 30 21.28 11.08 1.88
C VAL A 30 22.44 11.62 2.75
N GLN A 31 22.16 12.51 3.72
CA GLN A 31 23.16 13.11 4.61
C GLN A 31 22.98 12.60 6.05
N GLY A 32 23.91 11.76 6.54
CA GLY A 32 23.74 11.00 7.79
C GLY A 32 23.71 11.82 9.09
N ASP A 33 24.34 13.00 9.14
CA ASP A 33 24.64 13.69 10.40
C ASP A 33 23.69 14.86 10.75
N SER A 34 22.64 15.08 9.97
CA SER A 34 21.68 16.14 10.24
C SER A 34 20.77 15.79 11.45
N PRO A 35 20.38 16.77 12.29
CA PRO A 35 19.42 16.54 13.38
C PRO A 35 18.09 15.93 12.89
N TYR A 36 17.69 16.20 11.65
CA TYR A 36 16.48 15.62 11.05
C TYR A 36 16.61 14.12 10.77
N VAL A 37 17.80 13.63 10.41
CA VAL A 37 18.04 12.19 10.22
C VAL A 37 17.90 11.45 11.54
N LYS A 38 18.44 12.00 12.63
CA LYS A 38 18.27 11.44 13.98
C LYS A 38 16.79 11.35 14.37
N LEU A 39 15.99 12.35 14.01
CA LEU A 39 14.54 12.36 14.24
C LEU A 39 13.81 11.28 13.43
N LEU A 40 14.13 11.14 12.14
CA LEU A 40 13.54 10.11 11.28
C LEU A 40 13.94 8.70 11.73
N LEU A 41 15.18 8.50 12.19
CA LEU A 41 15.62 7.22 12.77
C LEU A 41 14.87 6.90 14.07
N LYS A 42 14.67 7.91 14.93
CA LYS A 42 13.87 7.77 16.16
C LYS A 42 12.43 7.33 15.86
N PHE A 43 11.87 7.77 14.73
CA PHE A 43 10.51 7.42 14.28
C PHE A 43 10.54 6.64 12.95
N SER A 44 11.37 5.60 12.84
CA SER A 44 11.56 4.88 11.56
C SER A 44 10.29 4.30 10.94
N ASP A 45 9.21 4.19 11.69
CA ASP A 45 7.92 3.69 11.20
C ASP A 45 7.16 4.70 10.31
N ILE A 46 7.51 5.99 10.34
CA ILE A 46 6.89 7.01 9.47
C ILE A 46 7.49 7.03 8.06
N THR A 47 8.71 6.54 7.87
CA THR A 47 9.41 6.53 6.57
C THR A 47 9.24 5.22 5.82
N LYS A 48 8.80 4.16 6.50
CA LYS A 48 8.46 2.88 5.87
C LYS A 48 7.11 3.03 5.16
N PRO A 49 7.01 2.68 3.86
CA PRO A 49 5.70 2.57 3.20
C PRO A 49 4.86 1.62 4.03
N SER A 50 3.61 2.03 4.33
CA SER A 50 2.66 1.32 5.18
C SER A 50 2.89 -0.19 5.12
N GLN A 51 3.60 -0.73 6.11
CA GLN A 51 3.70 -2.17 6.22
C GLN A 51 2.26 -2.65 6.38
N PRO A 52 1.88 -3.76 5.77
CA PRO A 52 0.60 -4.35 6.05
C PRO A 52 0.61 -4.80 7.50
N LYS A 53 0.19 -3.87 8.37
CA LYS A 53 0.15 -4.11 9.79
C LYS A 53 -1.04 -5.05 10.02
N PRO A 54 -0.85 -6.22 10.64
CA PRO A 54 -1.92 -6.80 11.40
C PRO A 54 -2.14 -5.80 12.54
N ALA A 55 -3.22 -5.01 12.47
CA ALA A 55 -3.61 -4.08 13.51
C ALA A 55 -2.44 -3.22 14.07
N VAL A 56 -2.24 -2.00 13.54
CA VAL A 56 -2.06 -0.94 14.54
C VAL A 56 -3.28 -1.11 15.43
N HIS A 57 -3.10 -1.51 16.69
CA HIS A 57 -4.17 -1.42 17.66
C HIS A 57 -4.47 0.07 17.74
N VAL A 58 -5.37 0.52 16.87
CA VAL A 58 -5.95 1.83 16.90
C VAL A 58 -6.56 1.90 18.28
N LYS A 59 -5.96 2.73 19.15
CA LYS A 59 -6.33 2.76 20.58
C LYS A 59 -7.79 3.15 20.79
N HIS A 60 -8.44 3.69 19.77
CA HIS A 60 -9.83 4.12 19.76
C HIS A 60 -10.71 3.17 18.94
N ASN A 61 -11.91 2.90 19.43
CA ASN A 61 -12.92 2.09 18.74
C ASN A 61 -13.81 2.95 17.82
N THR A 62 -13.20 3.90 17.11
CA THR A 62 -13.96 4.80 16.22
C THR A 62 -14.28 4.06 14.93
N GLU A 63 -15.58 3.87 14.67
CA GLU A 63 -16.07 3.30 13.42
C GLU A 63 -16.67 4.41 12.53
N HIS A 64 -16.32 4.40 11.25
CA HIS A 64 -16.90 5.34 10.28
C HIS A 64 -18.18 4.73 9.69
N HIS A 65 -19.31 5.41 9.86
CA HIS A 65 -20.58 5.05 9.24
C HIS A 65 -20.82 5.88 7.98
N ILE A 66 -21.14 5.22 6.87
CA ILE A 66 -21.59 5.88 5.64
C ILE A 66 -23.12 5.83 5.63
N GLU A 67 -23.75 6.98 5.87
CA GLU A 67 -25.20 7.11 5.77
C GLU A 67 -25.64 6.97 4.30
N THR A 68 -26.52 6.00 4.04
CA THR A 68 -27.09 5.80 2.69
C THR A 68 -28.61 5.96 2.77
N ARG A 69 -29.17 6.79 1.88
CA ARG A 69 -30.62 7.09 1.86
C ARG A 69 -31.43 6.15 0.96
N SER A 70 -30.77 5.32 0.16
CA SER A 70 -31.40 4.50 -0.88
C SER A 70 -31.04 3.02 -0.72
N ASN A 71 -31.86 2.15 -1.32
CA ASN A 71 -31.59 0.71 -1.33
C ASN A 71 -30.31 0.38 -2.11
N PRO A 72 -29.58 -0.67 -1.70
CA PRO A 72 -28.39 -1.12 -2.42
C PRO A 72 -28.70 -1.45 -3.88
N VAL A 73 -27.97 -0.82 -4.80
CA VAL A 73 -28.07 -1.12 -6.24
C VAL A 73 -27.08 -2.24 -6.57
N PHE A 74 -27.58 -3.32 -7.17
CA PHE A 74 -26.75 -4.41 -7.67
C PHE A 74 -26.43 -4.21 -9.16
N SER A 75 -25.18 -4.48 -9.53
CA SER A 75 -24.75 -4.60 -10.92
C SER A 75 -23.91 -5.86 -11.12
N LYS A 76 -24.04 -6.48 -12.30
CA LYS A 76 -23.29 -7.69 -12.62
C LYS A 76 -21.81 -7.37 -12.83
N ALA A 77 -20.92 -8.22 -12.31
CA ALA A 77 -19.49 -8.09 -12.53
C ALA A 77 -19.14 -8.12 -14.02
N ARG A 78 -18.32 -7.17 -14.47
CA ARG A 78 -17.82 -7.14 -15.84
C ARG A 78 -16.66 -8.11 -16.02
N ARG A 79 -16.59 -8.74 -17.19
CA ARG A 79 -15.48 -9.64 -17.54
C ARG A 79 -14.19 -8.82 -17.66
N LEU A 80 -13.11 -9.36 -17.12
CA LEU A 80 -11.76 -8.85 -17.31
C LEU A 80 -11.06 -9.71 -18.36
N ASP A 81 -10.18 -9.09 -19.14
CA ASP A 81 -9.23 -9.78 -19.98
C ASP A 81 -8.26 -10.62 -19.13
N LEU A 82 -7.63 -11.64 -19.72
CA LEU A 82 -6.86 -12.65 -19.02
C LEU A 82 -5.71 -12.04 -18.20
N GLU A 83 -4.93 -11.13 -18.79
CA GLU A 83 -3.82 -10.46 -18.09
C GLU A 83 -4.30 -9.64 -16.89
N LYS A 84 -5.37 -8.86 -17.09
CA LYS A 84 -5.99 -8.05 -16.02
C LYS A 84 -6.60 -8.92 -14.92
N LEU A 85 -7.17 -10.06 -15.29
CA LEU A 85 -7.71 -11.03 -14.35
C LEU A 85 -6.60 -11.64 -13.48
N HIS A 86 -5.46 -12.00 -14.07
CA HIS A 86 -4.31 -12.52 -13.32
C HIS A 86 -3.72 -11.47 -12.37
N ALA A 87 -3.53 -10.24 -12.85
CA ALA A 87 -3.04 -9.14 -12.02
C ALA A 87 -4.00 -8.86 -10.85
N ALA A 88 -5.31 -8.77 -11.12
CA ALA A 88 -6.32 -8.56 -10.09
C ALA A 88 -6.32 -9.71 -9.06
N LYS A 89 -6.30 -10.98 -9.48
CA LYS A 89 -6.26 -12.11 -8.53
C LYS A 89 -5.07 -12.03 -7.58
N ARG A 90 -3.88 -11.73 -8.10
CA ARG A 90 -2.66 -11.59 -7.29
C ARG A 90 -2.81 -10.47 -6.25
N GLU A 91 -3.27 -9.30 -6.67
CA GLU A 91 -3.44 -8.15 -5.78
C GLU A 91 -4.49 -8.41 -4.71
N PHE A 92 -5.63 -9.00 -5.08
CA PHE A 92 -6.67 -9.35 -4.11
C PHE A 92 -6.20 -10.39 -3.10
N GLN A 93 -5.45 -11.40 -3.52
CA GLN A 93 -4.85 -12.38 -2.61
C GLN A 93 -3.88 -11.72 -1.62
N TYR A 94 -3.05 -10.80 -2.11
CA TYR A 94 -2.18 -10.00 -1.26
C TYR A 94 -2.99 -9.20 -0.23
N MET A 95 -4.01 -8.45 -0.65
CA MET A 95 -4.85 -7.67 0.28
C MET A 95 -5.56 -8.54 1.33
N VAL A 96 -5.95 -9.77 1.00
CA VAL A 96 -6.53 -10.73 1.95
C VAL A 96 -5.46 -11.26 2.92
N SER A 97 -4.25 -11.61 2.44
CA SER A 97 -3.16 -12.05 3.32
C SER A 97 -2.71 -10.95 4.28
N GLN A 98 -2.82 -9.69 3.86
CA GLN A 98 -2.55 -8.52 4.70
C GLN A 98 -3.71 -8.15 5.65
N GLY A 99 -4.87 -8.81 5.55
CA GLY A 99 -6.04 -8.54 6.39
C GLY A 99 -6.80 -7.25 6.04
N TRP A 100 -6.48 -6.58 4.92
CA TRP A 100 -7.18 -5.37 4.48
C TRP A 100 -8.54 -5.67 3.85
N ARG A 101 -8.71 -6.86 3.26
CA ARG A 101 -10.00 -7.32 2.73
C ARG A 101 -10.41 -8.65 3.35
N ARG A 102 -11.73 -8.84 3.46
CA ARG A 102 -12.36 -10.08 3.90
C ARG A 102 -13.51 -10.44 2.95
N PRO A 103 -13.75 -11.74 2.66
CA PRO A 103 -14.97 -12.17 2.00
C PRO A 103 -16.22 -11.75 2.78
N SER A 104 -17.23 -11.25 2.09
CA SER A 104 -18.52 -10.86 2.67
C SER A 104 -19.68 -11.25 1.75
N LYS A 105 -20.88 -11.29 2.32
CA LYS A 105 -22.13 -11.47 1.58
C LYS A 105 -23.00 -10.25 1.86
N SER A 106 -23.20 -9.39 0.87
CA SER A 106 -24.01 -8.18 0.99
C SER A 106 -25.09 -8.12 -0.10
N PRO A 107 -26.25 -7.49 0.16
CA PRO A 107 -27.31 -7.32 -0.84
C PRO A 107 -26.85 -6.55 -2.09
N SER A 108 -25.81 -5.71 -1.96
CA SER A 108 -25.18 -4.97 -3.06
C SER A 108 -24.43 -5.87 -4.05
N HIS A 109 -24.20 -7.15 -3.75
CA HIS A 109 -23.55 -8.14 -4.60
C HIS A 109 -24.31 -9.49 -4.57
N GLY A 110 -25.05 -9.79 -5.64
CA GLY A 110 -25.70 -11.08 -5.83
C GLY A 110 -24.69 -12.22 -5.94
N SER A 111 -24.74 -13.15 -4.99
CA SER A 111 -24.05 -14.44 -5.11
C SER A 111 -24.65 -15.21 -6.28
N GLN A 112 -24.03 -15.17 -7.46
CA GLN A 112 -24.33 -16.14 -8.50
C GLN A 112 -23.87 -17.51 -8.00
N LYS A 113 -24.83 -18.36 -7.61
CA LYS A 113 -24.64 -19.81 -7.56
C LYS A 113 -24.08 -20.22 -8.93
N ARG A 114 -22.90 -20.84 -8.92
CA ARG A 114 -22.42 -21.63 -10.06
C ARG A 114 -23.25 -22.90 -10.13
#